data_AF-A0A832U7C1-F1
#
_entry.id   AF-A0A832U7C1-F1
#
_cell.length_a   1.000
_cell.length_b   1.000
_cell.length_c   1.000
_cell.angle_alpha   90.00
_cell.angle_beta   90.00
_cell.angle_gamma   90.00
#
_symmetry.space_group_name_H-M   'P 1'
#
loop_
_entity.id
_entity.type
_entity.pdbx_description
1 polymer ?
#
loop_
_entity_poly.entity_id
_entity_poly.type
_entity_poly.pdbx_seq_one_letter_code
_entity_poly.pdbx_strand_id
1 'polypeptide(L)'
;MDVHLLCDDILQATGKIRDYTRDMTYESFLQDVKTQDAVIRNLEIVGEAVKNLPKSIKEQYPEIPWRFISGMRDKLIHHYFGVSLVIVWETAHSDIPVLMEHFKAIKQQL
;
A
#
# COMPACT_ATOMS: atom_id res chain seq x y z
N MET A 1 -17.50 1.24 9.11
CA MET A 1 -16.90 0.09 8.39
C MET A 1 -16.13 -0.73 9.41
N ASP A 2 -16.15 -2.05 9.31
CA ASP A 2 -15.50 -2.93 10.27
C ASP A 2 -13.97 -2.80 10.19
N VAL A 3 -13.32 -2.58 11.34
CA VAL A 3 -11.86 -2.40 11.41
C VAL A 3 -11.12 -3.68 11.05
N HIS A 4 -11.65 -4.86 11.40
CA HIS A 4 -11.04 -6.13 11.02
C HIS A 4 -11.03 -6.32 9.51
N LEU A 5 -12.14 -5.99 8.84
CA LEU A 5 -12.22 -6.04 7.37
C LEU A 5 -11.23 -5.06 6.72
N LEU A 6 -11.10 -3.85 7.26
CA LEU A 6 -10.13 -2.87 6.76
C LEU A 6 -8.68 -3.34 6.91
N CYS A 7 -8.34 -3.93 8.06
CA CYS A 7 -7.02 -4.53 8.27
C CYS A 7 -6.78 -5.71 7.32
N ASP A 8 -7.81 -6.52 7.04
CA ASP A 8 -7.72 -7.65 6.11
C ASP A 8 -7.51 -7.19 4.68
N ASP A 9 -8.23 -6.16 4.22
CA ASP A 9 -8.03 -5.56 2.91
C ASP A 9 -6.58 -5.07 2.73
N ILE A 10 -6.03 -4.40 3.75
CA ILE A 10 -4.65 -3.90 3.73
C ILE A 10 -3.65 -5.05 3.71
N LEU A 11 -3.82 -6.06 4.58
CA LEU A 11 -2.92 -7.21 4.63
C LEU A 11 -2.96 -8.05 3.34
N GLN A 12 -4.15 -8.21 2.76
CA GLN A 12 -4.31 -8.92 1.50
C GLN A 12 -3.68 -8.14 0.33
N ALA A 13 -3.92 -6.82 0.25
CA ALA A 13 -3.37 -5.99 -0.82
C ALA A 13 -1.84 -5.88 -0.73
N THR A 14 -1.29 -5.65 0.46
CA THR A 14 0.17 -5.64 0.70
C THR A 14 0.81 -6.99 0.40
N GLY A 15 0.16 -8.09 0.79
CA GLY A 15 0.58 -9.44 0.46
C GLY A 15 0.64 -9.69 -1.06
N LYS A 16 -0.40 -9.28 -1.80
CA LYS A 16 -0.45 -9.36 -3.26
C LYS A 16 0.70 -8.57 -3.90
N ILE A 17 0.91 -7.32 -3.48
CA ILE A 17 2.01 -6.48 -4.01
C ILE A 17 3.34 -7.20 -3.84
N ARG A 18 3.65 -7.64 -2.62
CA ARG A 18 4.89 -8.37 -2.33
C ARG A 18 5.02 -9.64 -3.19
N ASP A 19 3.94 -10.38 -3.37
CA ASP A 19 3.97 -11.64 -4.12
C ASP A 19 4.13 -11.42 -5.62
N TYR A 20 3.57 -10.35 -6.18
CA TYR A 20 3.77 -9.98 -7.59
C TYR A 20 5.20 -9.54 -7.89
N THR A 21 5.85 -8.86 -6.94
CA THR A 21 7.17 -8.26 -7.18
C THR A 21 8.34 -9.05 -6.58
N ARG A 22 8.08 -10.14 -5.84
CA ARG A 22 9.08 -10.85 -5.01
C ARG A 22 10.41 -11.14 -5.70
N ASP A 23 10.35 -11.64 -6.92
CA ASP A 23 11.50 -12.10 -7.69
C ASP A 23 11.74 -11.25 -8.94
N MET A 24 11.19 -10.03 -8.95
CA MET A 24 11.35 -9.09 -10.06
C MET A 24 12.53 -8.15 -9.80
N THR A 25 13.22 -7.77 -10.87
CA THR A 25 14.05 -6.55 -10.88
C THR A 25 13.19 -5.36 -11.32
N TYR A 26 13.67 -4.15 -11.07
CA TYR A 26 13.00 -2.95 -11.54
C TYR A 26 12.83 -2.93 -13.06
N GLU A 27 13.85 -3.37 -13.81
CA GLU A 27 13.80 -3.46 -15.28
C GLU A 27 12.73 -4.45 -15.74
N SER A 28 12.62 -5.61 -15.09
CA SER A 28 11.57 -6.59 -15.40
C SER A 28 10.17 -6.04 -15.09
N PHE A 29 10.03 -5.27 -14.01
CA PHE A 29 8.79 -4.60 -13.64
C PHE A 29 8.39 -3.55 -14.68
N LEU A 30 9.34 -2.76 -15.21
CA LEU A 30 9.08 -1.78 -16.27
C LEU A 30 8.56 -2.40 -17.58
N GLN A 31 8.87 -3.67 -17.84
CA GLN A 31 8.40 -4.39 -19.04
C GLN A 31 7.07 -5.13 -18.83
N ASP A 32 6.61 -5.29 -17.59
CA ASP A 32 5.37 -6.00 -17.26
C ASP A 32 4.26 -5.04 -16.81
N VAL A 33 3.54 -4.49 -17.80
CA VAL A 33 2.42 -3.56 -17.59
C VAL A 33 1.31 -4.19 -16.73
N LYS A 34 1.05 -5.49 -16.88
CA LYS A 34 0.04 -6.17 -16.06
C LYS A 34 0.43 -6.14 -14.59
N THR A 35 1.70 -6.37 -14.27
CA THR A 35 2.19 -6.29 -12.89
C THR A 35 2.19 -4.86 -12.37
N GLN A 36 2.53 -3.86 -13.20
CA GLN A 36 2.39 -2.45 -12.85
C GLN A 36 0.94 -2.11 -12.45
N ASP A 37 -0.03 -2.44 -13.29
CA ASP A 37 -1.45 -2.20 -13.04
C ASP A 37 -1.92 -2.92 -11.78
N ALA A 38 -1.50 -4.17 -11.59
CA ALA A 38 -1.83 -4.95 -10.40
C ALA A 38 -1.27 -4.33 -9.13
N VAL A 39 -0.02 -3.86 -9.13
CA VAL A 39 0.59 -3.18 -7.97
C VAL A 39 -0.13 -1.87 -7.69
N ILE A 40 -0.31 -1.01 -8.71
CA ILE A 40 -1.01 0.28 -8.59
C ILE A 40 -2.40 0.08 -7.99
N ARG A 41 -3.17 -0.89 -8.49
CA ARG A 41 -4.50 -1.19 -7.98
C ARG A 41 -4.49 -1.57 -6.51
N ASN A 42 -3.53 -2.39 -6.07
CA ASN A 42 -3.44 -2.78 -4.66
C ASN A 42 -2.97 -1.62 -3.77
N LEU A 43 -2.11 -0.72 -4.28
CA LEU A 43 -1.73 0.52 -3.57
C LEU A 43 -2.94 1.43 -3.35
N GLU A 44 -3.84 1.56 -4.33
CA GLU A 44 -5.11 2.28 -4.16
C GLU A 44 -6.00 1.67 -3.08
N ILE A 45 -6.11 0.33 -3.05
CA ILE A 45 -6.90 -0.39 -2.04
C ILE A 45 -6.34 -0.12 -0.64
N VAL A 46 -5.01 -0.18 -0.47
CA VAL A 46 -4.34 0.14 0.79
C VAL A 46 -4.66 1.58 1.22
N GLY A 47 -4.52 2.55 0.31
CA GLY A 47 -4.81 3.95 0.61
C GLY A 47 -6.25 4.19 1.04
N GLU A 48 -7.22 3.60 0.33
CA GLU A 48 -8.64 3.74 0.65
C GLU A 48 -9.00 3.05 1.98
N ALA A 49 -8.48 1.86 2.24
CA ALA A 49 -8.70 1.17 3.50
C ALA A 49 -8.11 1.96 4.69
N VAL A 50 -6.90 2.48 4.55
CA VAL A 50 -6.26 3.34 5.57
C VAL A 50 -7.04 4.63 5.79
N LYS A 51 -7.52 5.26 4.72
CA LYS A 51 -8.35 6.48 4.81
C LYS A 51 -9.58 6.23 5.67
N ASN A 52 -10.19 5.06 5.55
CA ASN A 52 -11.40 4.69 6.27
C ASN A 52 -11.19 4.13 7.69
N LEU A 53 -9.95 3.93 8.13
CA LEU A 53 -9.69 3.53 9.52
C LEU A 53 -10.20 4.60 10.51
N PRO A 54 -10.76 4.18 11.67
CA PRO A 54 -11.18 5.10 12.72
C PRO A 54 -10.04 5.97 13.21
N LYS A 55 -10.37 7.19 13.63
CA LYS A 55 -9.40 8.14 14.19
C LYS A 55 -8.69 7.57 15.42
N SER A 56 -9.39 6.82 16.27
CA SER A 56 -8.85 6.18 17.46
C SER A 56 -7.69 5.23 17.15
N ILE A 57 -7.81 4.42 16.10
CA ILE A 57 -6.71 3.55 15.64
C ILE A 57 -5.54 4.40 15.16
N LYS A 58 -5.78 5.43 14.36
CA LYS A 58 -4.71 6.29 13.84
C LYS A 58 -3.96 7.03 14.96
N GLU A 59 -4.66 7.42 16.02
CA GLU A 59 -4.09 8.08 17.19
C GLU A 59 -3.30 7.11 18.08
N GLN A 60 -3.66 5.83 18.12
CA GLN A 60 -2.94 4.80 18.88
C GLN A 60 -1.58 4.44 18.26
N TYR A 61 -1.43 4.57 16.94
CA TYR A 61 -0.20 4.26 16.21
C TYR A 61 0.29 5.49 15.41
N PRO A 62 0.76 6.56 16.10
CA PRO A 62 1.15 7.82 15.47
C PRO A 62 2.45 7.73 14.65
N GLU A 63 3.24 6.66 14.84
CA GLU A 63 4.45 6.38 14.07
C GLU A 63 4.17 6.04 12.61
N ILE A 64 2.94 5.60 12.30
CA ILE A 64 2.54 5.25 10.94
C ILE A 64 2.14 6.54 10.19
N PRO A 65 2.70 6.80 8.99
CA PRO A 65 2.44 8.03 8.24
C PRO A 65 1.07 8.03 7.55
N TRP A 66 -0.02 8.03 8.33
CA TRP A 66 -1.39 7.84 7.86
C TRP A 66 -1.81 8.73 6.71
N ARG A 67 -1.50 10.04 6.81
CA ARG A 67 -1.87 11.02 5.79
C ARG A 67 -1.25 10.69 4.44
N PHE A 68 0.02 10.29 4.46
CA PHE A 68 0.76 9.93 3.27
C PHE A 68 0.19 8.66 2.62
N ILE A 69 -0.12 7.64 3.41
CA ILE A 69 -0.70 6.38 2.89
C ILE A 69 -2.10 6.62 2.33
N SER A 70 -2.94 7.41 3.01
CA SER A 70 -4.28 7.75 2.50
C SER A 70 -4.26 8.61 1.23
N GLY A 71 -3.18 9.38 1.02
CA GLY A 71 -2.95 10.19 -0.18
C GLY A 71 -2.15 9.47 -1.27
N MET A 72 -1.97 8.15 -1.16
CA MET A 72 -1.13 7.38 -2.07
C MET A 72 -1.60 7.48 -3.53
N ARG A 73 -2.92 7.47 -3.77
CA ARG A 73 -3.48 7.69 -5.11
C ARG A 73 -2.99 8.99 -5.73
N ASP A 74 -3.03 10.09 -4.97
CA ASP A 74 -2.59 11.39 -5.43
C ASP A 74 -1.08 11.36 -5.74
N LYS A 75 -0.27 10.75 -4.86
CA LYS A 75 1.18 10.58 -5.08
C LYS A 75 1.50 9.82 -6.36
N LEU A 76 0.71 8.80 -6.69
CA LEU A 76 0.92 7.98 -7.89
C LEU A 76 0.61 8.75 -9.18
N ILE A 77 -0.35 9.67 -9.17
CA ILE A 77 -0.82 10.39 -10.36
C ILE A 77 -0.18 11.78 -10.56
N HIS A 78 0.73 12.20 -9.68
CA HIS A 78 1.04 13.63 -9.52
C HIS A 78 2.04 14.28 -10.48
N HIS A 79 2.29 13.74 -11.67
CA HIS A 79 2.94 14.50 -12.75
C HIS A 79 2.36 14.15 -14.11
N TYR A 80 1.22 14.76 -14.45
CA TYR A 80 0.61 15.11 -15.75
C TYR A 80 0.93 14.36 -17.07
N PHE A 81 1.53 13.18 -17.03
CA PHE A 81 1.88 12.32 -18.17
C PHE A 81 1.98 10.83 -17.82
N GLY A 82 1.67 10.41 -16.58
CA GLY A 82 1.61 9.00 -16.22
C GLY A 82 1.89 8.73 -14.74
N VAL A 83 1.63 7.50 -14.30
CA VAL A 83 2.03 7.04 -12.97
C VAL A 83 3.55 6.95 -12.91
N SER A 84 4.16 7.47 -11.83
CA SER A 84 5.60 7.34 -11.63
C SER A 84 5.96 5.91 -11.21
N LEU A 85 6.34 5.07 -12.18
CA LEU A 85 6.65 3.65 -11.95
C LEU A 85 7.83 3.44 -10.99
N VAL A 86 8.76 4.40 -10.91
CA VAL A 86 9.83 4.36 -9.90
C VAL A 86 9.25 4.48 -8.49
N ILE A 87 8.30 5.39 -8.27
CA ILE A 87 7.63 5.56 -6.97
C ILE A 87 6.80 4.31 -6.64
N VAL A 88 6.09 3.75 -7.63
CA VAL A 88 5.35 2.49 -7.44
C VAL A 88 6.28 1.38 -6.98
N TRP A 89 7.42 1.22 -7.66
CA TRP A 89 8.40 0.20 -7.35
C TRP A 89 9.03 0.37 -5.97
N GLU A 90 9.47 1.58 -5.64
CA GLU A 90 10.03 1.93 -4.33
C GLU A 90 9.02 1.68 -3.21
N THR A 91 7.77 2.12 -3.38
CA THR A 91 6.72 1.87 -2.39
C THR A 91 6.46 0.38 -2.23
N ALA A 92 6.44 -0.40 -3.32
CA ALA A 92 6.26 -1.85 -3.25
C ALA A 92 7.38 -2.58 -2.47
N HIS A 93 8.64 -2.13 -2.57
CA HIS A 93 9.79 -2.82 -1.97
C HIS A 93 10.23 -2.28 -0.62
N SER A 94 10.00 -0.99 -0.36
CA SER A 94 10.48 -0.32 0.85
C SER A 94 9.35 -0.06 1.84
N ASP A 95 8.24 0.53 1.38
CA ASP A 95 7.17 0.97 2.28
C ASP A 95 6.20 -0.17 2.63
N ILE A 96 5.83 -0.99 1.64
CA ILE A 96 4.80 -2.03 1.80
C ILE A 96 5.19 -3.12 2.81
N PRO A 97 6.45 -3.64 2.83
CA PRO A 97 6.84 -4.61 3.85
C PRO A 97 6.73 -4.06 5.27
N VAL A 98 7.12 -2.80 5.49
CA VAL A 98 7.02 -2.14 6.79
C VAL A 98 5.56 -1.96 7.20
N LEU A 99 4.72 -1.49 6.27
CA LEU A 99 3.28 -1.33 6.50
C LEU A 99 2.59 -2.65 6.85
N MET A 100 2.95 -3.73 6.16
CA MET A 100 2.42 -5.06 6.43
C MET A 100 2.72 -5.52 7.87
N GLU A 101 3.93 -5.29 8.39
CA GLU A 101 4.27 -5.64 9.77
C GLU A 101 3.49 -4.81 10.80
N HIS A 102 3.31 -3.50 10.56
CA HIS A 102 2.45 -2.68 11.39
C HIS A 102 1.01 -3.22 11.44
N PHE A 103 0.43 -3.57 10.30
CA PHE A 103 -0.95 -4.07 10.26
C PHE A 103 -1.12 -5.48 10.84
N LYS A 104 -0.09 -6.33 10.80
CA LYS A 104 -0.09 -7.59 11.54
C LYS A 104 -0.14 -7.33 13.05
N ALA A 105 0.67 -6.39 13.54
CA ALA A 105 0.69 -6.03 14.96
C ALA A 105 -0.63 -5.40 15.43
N ILE A 106 -1.20 -4.49 14.62
CA ILE A 106 -2.51 -3.87 14.89
C ILE A 106 -3.58 -4.97 14.99
N LYS A 107 -3.64 -5.88 14.00
CA LYS A 107 -4.67 -6.93 13.96
C LYS A 107 -4.60 -7.90 15.14
N GLN A 108 -3.42 -8.11 15.73
CA GLN A 108 -3.28 -8.93 16.94
C GLN A 108 -3.79 -8.25 18.21
N GLN A 109 -3.93 -6.92 18.19
CA GLN A 109 -4.36 -6.10 19.33
C GLN A 109 -5.84 -5.66 19.24
N LEU A 110 -6.50 -5.94 18.12
CA LEU A 110 -7.94 -5.77 17.90
C LEU A 110 -8.69 -7.00 18.42
#